data_AF-A0A356DZ11-F1
#
_entry.id   AF-A0A356DZ11-F1
#
_cell.length_a   1.000
_cell.length_b   1.000
_cell.length_c   1.000
_cell.angle_alpha   90.00
_cell.angle_beta   90.00
_cell.angle_gamma   90.00
#
_symmetry.space_group_name_H-M   'P 1'
#
loop_
_entity.id
_entity.type
_entity.pdbx_description
1 polymer ?
#
loop_
_entity_poly.entity_id
_entity_poly.type
_entity_poly.pdbx_seq_one_letter_code
_entity_poly.pdbx_strand_id
1 'polypeptide(L)'
;MTRNEYAKQTRICFLDDRDAVARYVKTHEADTLQKIITIADDVVNQSFLFNLRWDMERTFEPVVFADEIDWLHQSGDDSEWVFAFNRMRFWICLGQAYACTKDEKYARAFAHQLCDWCGRVKRTDPACAKAWRSIEAGLRMEYWTKAMQYFLDSPSITEEVIDVFLCSVAEHARFLHSVWDSYHLMSNWGVLENHGLFLASLALPKSETTDMYTKEALRRLALEIQIQVYDDGVQWEQSSMYHNEVAHDFLDVVLMAKRLSLPIDEVIREKTHLMCRAGMAWQKPDGTEPCMGDSDRIDQRDIVSKGA
;
A
#
# COMPACT_ATOMS: atom_id res chain seq x y z
N MET A 1 -21.31 0.91 -9.91
CA MET A 1 -21.10 2.27 -9.35
C MET A 1 -20.40 3.03 -10.45
N THR A 2 -20.93 4.15 -10.89
CA THR A 2 -20.33 4.94 -11.97
C THR A 2 -19.01 5.56 -11.52
N ARG A 3 -18.16 5.94 -12.47
CA ARG A 3 -16.91 6.69 -12.20
C ARG A 3 -17.17 7.94 -11.35
N ASN A 4 -18.20 8.69 -11.68
CA ASN A 4 -18.55 9.93 -10.98
C ASN A 4 -19.03 9.69 -9.55
N GLU A 5 -19.70 8.56 -9.29
CA GLU A 5 -20.08 8.16 -7.93
C GLU A 5 -18.84 7.77 -7.12
N TYR A 6 -17.93 6.99 -7.71
CA TYR A 6 -16.68 6.59 -7.05
C TYR A 6 -15.80 7.81 -6.72
N ALA A 7 -15.64 8.75 -7.67
CA ALA A 7 -14.83 9.95 -7.46
C ALA A 7 -15.37 10.89 -6.36
N LYS A 8 -16.66 10.80 -6.04
CA LYS A 8 -17.29 11.57 -4.95
C LYS A 8 -17.23 10.85 -3.61
N GLN A 9 -16.73 9.62 -3.55
CA GLN A 9 -16.60 8.86 -2.32
C GLN A 9 -15.52 9.47 -1.43
N THR A 10 -15.90 9.86 -0.22
CA THR A 10 -14.95 10.41 0.77
C THR A 10 -14.32 9.35 1.66
N ARG A 11 -14.79 8.09 1.56
CA ARG A 11 -14.38 6.97 2.42
C ARG A 11 -12.95 6.50 2.20
N ILE A 12 -12.32 6.85 1.07
CA ILE A 12 -10.93 6.46 0.79
C ILE A 12 -10.08 7.62 0.29
N CYS A 13 -10.02 8.67 1.10
CA CYS A 13 -9.30 9.90 0.75
C CYS A 13 -8.10 10.14 1.70
N PHE A 14 -6.90 9.99 1.15
CA PHE A 14 -5.63 10.20 1.88
C PHE A 14 -5.07 11.63 1.73
N LEU A 15 -5.58 12.40 0.77
CA LEU A 15 -5.08 13.73 0.42
C LEU A 15 -6.23 14.74 0.40
N ASP A 16 -6.15 15.79 1.22
CA ASP A 16 -7.20 16.84 1.24
C ASP A 16 -7.16 17.71 -0.03
N ASP A 17 -5.96 18.12 -0.44
CA ASP A 17 -5.75 18.87 -1.69
C ASP A 17 -4.49 18.34 -2.39
N ARG A 18 -4.71 17.40 -3.31
CA ARG A 18 -3.65 16.79 -4.14
C ARG A 18 -2.83 17.85 -4.88
N ASP A 19 -3.46 18.90 -5.39
CA ASP A 19 -2.79 19.90 -6.23
C ASP A 19 -1.97 20.88 -5.37
N ALA A 20 -2.40 21.21 -4.15
CA ALA A 20 -1.59 21.93 -3.18
C ALA A 20 -0.36 21.14 -2.76
N VAL A 21 -0.51 19.85 -2.46
CA VAL A 21 0.61 18.97 -2.14
C VAL A 21 1.59 18.90 -3.32
N ALA A 22 1.09 18.75 -4.56
CA ALA A 22 1.93 18.74 -5.75
C ALA A 22 2.73 20.06 -5.93
N ARG A 23 2.11 21.22 -5.66
CA ARG A 23 2.81 22.52 -5.69
C ARG A 23 3.90 22.60 -4.62
N TYR A 24 3.62 22.12 -3.40
CA TYR A 24 4.60 22.07 -2.32
C TYR A 24 5.80 21.19 -2.71
N VAL A 25 5.56 19.96 -3.17
CA VAL A 25 6.60 19.00 -3.55
C VAL A 25 7.47 19.55 -4.68
N LYS A 26 6.88 20.18 -5.71
CA LYS A 26 7.65 20.83 -6.79
C LYS A 26 8.60 21.92 -6.29
N THR A 27 8.21 22.63 -5.23
CA THR A 27 8.94 23.79 -4.72
C THR A 27 10.02 23.38 -3.73
N HIS A 28 9.74 22.39 -2.88
CA HIS A 28 10.55 22.06 -1.72
C HIS A 28 11.28 20.71 -1.83
N GLU A 29 10.85 19.83 -2.73
CA GLU A 29 11.31 18.43 -2.82
C GLU A 29 11.67 18.06 -4.27
N ALA A 30 12.26 18.99 -5.01
CA ALA A 30 12.52 18.85 -6.46
C ALA A 30 13.36 17.61 -6.81
N ASP A 31 14.40 17.31 -6.03
CA ASP A 31 15.28 16.15 -6.26
C ASP A 31 14.52 14.83 -6.05
N THR A 32 13.72 14.76 -4.99
CA THR A 32 12.86 13.61 -4.69
C THR A 32 11.82 13.42 -5.80
N LEU A 33 11.19 14.51 -6.24
CA LEU A 33 10.23 14.49 -7.33
C LEU A 33 10.86 13.99 -8.64
N GLN A 34 12.06 14.43 -8.98
CA GLN A 34 12.73 14.00 -10.20
C GLN A 34 13.02 12.49 -10.20
N LYS A 35 13.37 11.91 -9.05
CA LYS A 35 13.53 10.46 -8.89
C LYS A 35 12.21 9.72 -9.10
N ILE A 36 11.13 10.21 -8.51
CA ILE A 36 9.79 9.63 -8.68
C ILE A 36 9.32 9.70 -10.13
N ILE A 37 9.56 10.81 -10.83
CA ILE A 37 9.25 10.96 -12.25
C ILE A 37 10.06 9.96 -13.09
N THR A 38 11.35 9.79 -12.79
CA THR A 38 12.20 8.82 -13.51
C THR A 38 11.66 7.40 -13.36
N ILE A 39 11.31 6.98 -12.13
CA ILE A 39 10.71 5.67 -11.87
C ILE A 39 9.35 5.53 -12.59
N ALA A 40 8.54 6.58 -12.58
CA ALA A 40 7.25 6.57 -13.29
C ALA A 40 7.44 6.45 -14.81
N ASP A 41 8.45 7.10 -15.38
CA ASP A 41 8.83 6.97 -16.79
C ASP A 41 9.31 5.55 -17.12
N ASP A 42 10.12 4.94 -16.25
CA ASP A 42 10.56 3.55 -16.41
C ASP A 42 9.35 2.59 -16.41
N VAL A 43 8.40 2.76 -15.49
CA VAL A 43 7.17 1.96 -15.41
C VAL A 43 6.29 2.14 -16.64
N VAL A 44 6.18 3.36 -17.19
CA VAL A 44 5.49 3.62 -18.48
C VAL A 44 6.15 2.83 -19.61
N ASN A 45 7.48 2.70 -19.58
CA ASN A 45 8.26 1.92 -20.54
C ASN A 45 8.39 0.43 -20.17
N GLN A 46 7.59 -0.06 -19.21
CA GLN A 46 7.59 -1.45 -18.74
C GLN A 46 8.96 -1.93 -18.24
N SER A 47 9.74 -1.00 -17.67
CA SER A 47 11.02 -1.23 -17.00
C SER A 47 10.79 -1.15 -15.50
N PHE A 48 11.05 -2.25 -14.79
CA PHE A 48 10.76 -2.39 -13.37
C PHE A 48 12.03 -2.59 -12.57
N LEU A 49 12.34 -1.61 -11.73
CA LEU A 49 13.45 -1.60 -10.79
C LEU A 49 12.91 -1.29 -9.40
N PHE A 50 13.17 -2.15 -8.42
CA PHE A 50 12.73 -1.97 -7.04
C PHE A 50 13.85 -1.30 -6.27
N ASN A 51 13.88 0.02 -6.27
CA ASN A 51 14.91 0.80 -5.56
C ASN A 51 14.32 1.94 -4.74
N LEU A 52 13.01 1.93 -4.54
CA LEU A 52 12.38 2.90 -3.68
C LEU A 52 12.77 2.62 -2.24
N ARG A 53 12.66 3.68 -1.43
CA ARG A 53 13.08 3.67 -0.03
C ARG A 53 12.50 2.48 0.75
N TRP A 54 11.22 2.16 0.57
CA TRP A 54 10.50 1.10 1.27
C TRP A 54 10.33 -0.18 0.46
N ASP A 55 11.07 -0.37 -0.63
CA ASP A 55 11.03 -1.67 -1.30
C ASP A 55 11.83 -2.65 -0.44
N MET A 56 11.15 -3.69 0.07
CA MET A 56 11.77 -4.74 0.90
C MET A 56 12.78 -5.58 0.10
N GLU A 57 12.56 -5.72 -1.21
CA GLU A 57 13.37 -6.55 -2.09
C GLU A 57 14.06 -5.67 -3.14
N ARG A 58 15.10 -4.96 -2.71
CA ARG A 58 15.77 -4.00 -3.58
C ARG A 58 16.53 -4.71 -4.70
N THR A 59 16.32 -4.25 -5.92
CA THR A 59 17.03 -4.73 -7.11
C THR A 59 17.98 -3.66 -7.64
N PHE A 60 19.03 -4.12 -8.34
CA PHE A 60 20.06 -3.24 -8.91
C PHE A 60 19.98 -3.14 -10.43
N GLU A 61 19.32 -4.11 -11.06
CA GLU A 61 19.11 -4.17 -12.50
C GLU A 61 17.60 -4.17 -12.80
N PRO A 62 17.14 -3.42 -13.82
CA PRO A 62 15.75 -3.40 -14.20
C PRO A 62 15.37 -4.68 -14.96
N VAL A 63 14.15 -5.17 -14.71
CA VAL A 63 13.50 -6.14 -15.60
C VAL A 63 12.66 -5.38 -16.60
N VAL A 64 12.92 -5.56 -17.89
CA VAL A 64 12.24 -4.84 -18.98
C VAL A 64 11.42 -5.81 -19.81
N PHE A 65 10.13 -5.50 -19.98
CA PHE A 65 9.24 -6.27 -20.86
C PHE A 65 9.04 -5.51 -22.17
N ALA A 66 9.52 -6.09 -23.29
CA ALA A 66 9.45 -5.46 -24.61
C ALA A 66 8.03 -5.36 -25.17
N ASP A 67 7.21 -6.37 -24.91
CA ASP A 67 5.84 -6.50 -25.43
C ASP A 67 4.83 -6.54 -24.26
N GLU A 68 4.39 -7.74 -23.88
CA GLU A 68 3.45 -7.93 -22.78
C GLU A 68 4.20 -8.08 -21.45
N ILE A 69 3.60 -7.56 -20.37
CA ILE A 69 4.13 -7.72 -19.02
C ILE A 69 3.88 -9.16 -18.55
N ASP A 70 4.95 -9.89 -18.25
CA ASP A 70 4.85 -11.17 -17.55
C ASP A 70 4.78 -10.93 -16.04
N TRP A 71 3.55 -10.82 -15.52
CA TRP A 71 3.28 -10.61 -14.09
C TRP A 71 3.77 -11.75 -13.18
N LEU A 72 4.05 -12.91 -13.75
CA LEU A 72 4.56 -14.08 -13.05
C LEU A 72 6.04 -14.32 -13.32
N HIS A 73 6.72 -13.35 -13.95
CA HIS A 73 8.14 -13.40 -14.21
C HIS A 73 8.90 -13.68 -12.93
N GLN A 74 9.80 -14.66 -12.99
CA GLN A 74 10.69 -15.00 -11.91
C GLN A 74 12.10 -15.20 -12.47
N SER A 75 13.05 -14.49 -11.88
CA SER A 75 14.47 -14.65 -12.18
C SER A 75 15.07 -15.74 -11.29
N GLY A 76 15.40 -16.89 -11.88
CA GLY A 76 16.01 -18.01 -11.16
C GLY A 76 15.06 -18.66 -10.14
N ASP A 77 15.63 -19.18 -9.05
CA ASP A 77 14.87 -19.94 -8.04
C ASP A 77 14.26 -19.05 -6.93
N ASP A 78 14.68 -17.78 -6.86
CA ASP A 78 14.20 -16.84 -5.85
C ASP A 78 12.83 -16.28 -6.24
N SER A 79 11.86 -16.41 -5.33
CA SER A 79 10.50 -15.94 -5.54
C SER A 79 10.27 -14.51 -5.04
N GLU A 80 11.24 -13.90 -4.34
CA GLU A 80 11.07 -12.56 -3.78
C GLU A 80 10.79 -11.49 -4.84
N TRP A 81 11.40 -11.62 -6.03
CA TRP A 81 11.12 -10.70 -7.12
C TRP A 81 9.65 -10.74 -7.57
N VAL A 82 9.07 -11.94 -7.76
CA VAL A 82 7.66 -12.07 -8.20
C VAL A 82 6.71 -11.61 -7.11
N PHE A 83 7.05 -11.80 -5.83
CA PHE A 83 6.29 -11.27 -4.71
C PHE A 83 6.32 -9.74 -4.71
N ALA A 84 7.51 -9.13 -4.74
CA ALA A 84 7.69 -7.68 -4.77
C ALA A 84 7.01 -7.03 -5.99
N PHE A 85 7.13 -7.65 -7.16
CA PHE A 85 6.49 -7.16 -8.39
C PHE A 85 4.97 -7.08 -8.25
N ASN A 86 4.36 -8.10 -7.63
CA ASN A 86 2.92 -8.18 -7.41
C ASN A 86 2.42 -7.37 -6.20
N ARG A 87 3.29 -6.59 -5.53
CA ARG A 87 2.86 -5.52 -4.60
C ARG A 87 2.45 -4.27 -5.37
N MET A 88 3.09 -3.98 -6.50
CA MET A 88 2.77 -2.85 -7.39
C MET A 88 2.89 -1.47 -6.76
N ARG A 89 3.82 -1.32 -5.82
CA ARG A 89 4.11 -0.05 -5.15
C ARG A 89 4.45 1.09 -6.13
N PHE A 90 5.05 0.74 -7.27
CA PHE A 90 5.40 1.67 -8.34
C PHE A 90 4.19 2.39 -8.97
N TRP A 91 2.95 1.89 -8.81
CA TRP A 91 1.75 2.63 -9.24
C TRP A 91 1.53 3.93 -8.45
N ILE A 92 2.03 4.00 -7.21
CA ILE A 92 2.05 5.27 -6.46
C ILE A 92 2.94 6.30 -7.16
N CYS A 93 4.07 5.87 -7.72
CA CYS A 93 4.98 6.77 -8.45
C CYS A 93 4.30 7.32 -9.72
N LEU A 94 3.56 6.51 -10.47
CA LEU A 94 2.72 6.98 -11.58
C LEU A 94 1.74 8.05 -11.11
N GLY A 95 1.06 7.83 -9.98
CA GLY A 95 0.07 8.76 -9.42
C GLY A 95 0.69 10.09 -8.99
N GLN A 96 1.84 10.03 -8.30
CA GLN A 96 2.61 11.20 -7.87
C GLN A 96 3.13 12.01 -9.07
N ALA A 97 3.67 11.32 -10.09
CA ALA A 97 4.14 11.94 -11.32
C ALA A 97 2.99 12.61 -12.07
N TYR A 98 1.82 11.96 -12.19
CA TYR A 98 0.62 12.54 -12.78
C TYR A 98 0.13 13.76 -11.99
N ALA A 99 0.06 13.70 -10.66
CA ALA A 99 -0.37 14.82 -9.83
C ALA A 99 0.50 16.07 -10.06
N CYS A 100 1.81 15.86 -10.20
CA CYS A 100 2.76 16.94 -10.42
C CYS A 100 2.77 17.42 -11.88
N THR A 101 2.74 16.54 -12.88
CA THR A 101 2.97 16.92 -14.27
C THR A 101 1.70 17.14 -15.07
N LYS A 102 0.59 16.50 -14.66
CA LYS A 102 -0.65 16.33 -15.43
C LYS A 102 -0.45 15.63 -16.78
N ASP A 103 0.65 14.88 -16.94
CA ASP A 103 0.89 14.11 -18.16
C ASP A 103 0.07 12.81 -18.13
N GLU A 104 -0.87 12.71 -19.07
CA GLU A 104 -1.77 11.57 -19.23
C GLU A 104 -1.07 10.23 -19.48
N LYS A 105 0.21 10.20 -19.87
CA LYS A 105 0.94 8.94 -20.06
C LYS A 105 0.94 8.07 -18.80
N TYR A 106 1.04 8.68 -17.61
CA TYR A 106 1.07 7.96 -16.34
C TYR A 106 -0.30 7.35 -16.01
N ALA A 107 -1.38 8.09 -16.26
CA ALA A 107 -2.74 7.60 -16.04
C ALA A 107 -3.11 6.48 -17.02
N ARG A 108 -2.72 6.62 -18.30
CA ARG A 108 -2.86 5.56 -19.31
C ARG A 108 -2.09 4.29 -18.92
N ALA A 109 -0.85 4.43 -18.48
CA ALA A 109 -0.04 3.28 -18.05
C ALA A 109 -0.67 2.57 -16.85
N PHE A 110 -1.11 3.31 -15.83
CA PHE A 110 -1.80 2.75 -14.68
C PHE A 110 -3.08 2.00 -15.10
N ALA A 111 -3.95 2.63 -15.89
CA ALA A 111 -5.20 2.02 -16.33
C ALA A 111 -4.96 0.74 -17.15
N HIS A 112 -3.99 0.77 -18.07
CA HIS A 112 -3.60 -0.38 -18.88
C HIS A 112 -3.06 -1.52 -18.00
N GLN A 113 -2.10 -1.23 -17.13
CA GLN A 113 -1.48 -2.24 -16.25
C GLN A 113 -2.48 -2.85 -15.27
N LEU A 114 -3.37 -2.05 -14.70
CA LEU A 114 -4.43 -2.52 -13.81
C LEU A 114 -5.36 -3.50 -14.53
N CYS A 115 -5.85 -3.12 -15.71
CA CYS A 115 -6.74 -3.97 -16.50
C CYS A 115 -6.04 -5.24 -16.97
N ASP A 116 -4.77 -5.14 -17.40
CA ASP A 116 -3.99 -6.29 -17.87
C ASP A 116 -3.71 -7.29 -16.73
N TRP A 117 -3.25 -6.83 -15.56
CA TRP A 117 -3.04 -7.70 -14.41
C TRP A 117 -4.34 -8.37 -13.97
N CYS A 118 -5.43 -7.60 -13.84
CA CYS A 118 -6.73 -8.17 -13.46
C CYS A 118 -7.26 -9.13 -14.54
N GLY A 119 -6.89 -8.94 -15.80
CA GLY A 119 -7.21 -9.81 -16.93
C GLY A 119 -6.45 -11.14 -16.90
N ARG A 120 -5.18 -11.13 -16.51
CA ARG A 120 -4.27 -12.30 -16.59
C ARG A 120 -4.10 -13.05 -15.27
N VAL A 121 -3.98 -12.35 -14.15
CA VAL A 121 -3.56 -12.93 -12.86
C VAL A 121 -4.80 -13.28 -12.01
N LYS A 122 -5.29 -14.52 -12.18
CA LYS A 122 -6.52 -14.98 -11.52
C LYS A 122 -6.23 -15.71 -10.22
N ARG A 123 -6.89 -15.32 -9.12
CA ARG A 123 -6.78 -16.02 -7.84
C ARG A 123 -7.17 -17.50 -7.91
N THR A 124 -8.11 -17.84 -8.79
CA THR A 124 -8.58 -19.21 -9.01
C THR A 124 -7.61 -20.07 -9.82
N ASP A 125 -6.60 -19.46 -10.45
CA ASP A 125 -5.58 -20.18 -11.22
C ASP A 125 -4.39 -20.52 -10.31
N PRO A 126 -4.09 -21.81 -10.09
CA PRO A 126 -2.93 -22.23 -9.31
C PRO A 126 -1.59 -21.68 -9.83
N ALA A 127 -1.45 -21.39 -11.13
CA ALA A 127 -0.24 -20.80 -11.69
C ALA A 127 0.01 -19.38 -11.12
N CYS A 128 -1.05 -18.68 -10.72
CA CYS A 128 -0.99 -17.33 -10.16
C CYS A 128 -0.79 -17.32 -8.63
N ALA A 129 -0.57 -18.47 -7.98
CA ALA A 129 -0.53 -18.56 -6.51
C ALA A 129 0.52 -17.64 -5.87
N LYS A 130 1.68 -17.45 -6.52
CA LYS A 130 2.74 -16.55 -6.03
C LYS A 130 2.30 -15.09 -5.99
N ALA A 131 1.56 -14.65 -6.99
CA ALA A 131 1.01 -13.29 -7.04
C ALA A 131 -0.13 -13.08 -6.03
N TRP A 132 -0.76 -14.16 -5.53
CA TRP A 132 -1.91 -14.12 -4.63
C TRP A 132 -1.60 -14.61 -3.21
N ARG A 133 -0.33 -14.58 -2.77
CA ARG A 133 -0.05 -14.67 -1.32
C ARG A 133 -0.79 -13.54 -0.59
N SER A 134 -1.20 -13.83 0.65
CA SER A 134 -2.08 -12.96 1.43
C SER A 134 -1.43 -11.61 1.75
N ILE A 135 -0.14 -11.59 2.12
CA ILE A 135 0.62 -10.35 2.35
C ILE A 135 0.65 -9.44 1.10
N GLU A 136 0.98 -9.96 -0.08
CA GLU A 136 0.94 -9.17 -1.32
C GLU A 136 -0.48 -8.68 -1.64
N ALA A 137 -1.50 -9.51 -1.39
CA ALA A 137 -2.89 -9.11 -1.58
C ALA A 137 -3.29 -7.96 -0.62
N GLY A 138 -2.79 -7.95 0.61
CA GLY A 138 -2.98 -6.87 1.58
C GLY A 138 -2.32 -5.57 1.13
N LEU A 139 -1.02 -5.62 0.81
CA LEU A 139 -0.23 -4.48 0.32
C LEU A 139 -0.80 -3.87 -0.96
N ARG A 140 -1.32 -4.69 -1.88
CA ARG A 140 -2.01 -4.18 -3.08
C ARG A 140 -3.22 -3.33 -2.70
N MET A 141 -4.01 -3.71 -1.70
CA MET A 141 -5.16 -2.90 -1.31
C MET A 141 -4.76 -1.54 -0.74
N GLU A 142 -3.60 -1.44 -0.10
CA GLU A 142 -3.03 -0.14 0.23
C GLU A 142 -2.63 0.64 -1.02
N TYR A 143 -1.73 0.08 -1.84
CA TYR A 143 -1.11 0.83 -2.92
C TYR A 143 -2.08 1.13 -4.06
N TRP A 144 -2.95 0.19 -4.42
CA TRP A 144 -3.90 0.36 -5.52
C TRP A 144 -4.95 1.40 -5.18
N THR A 145 -5.50 1.35 -3.96
CA THR A 145 -6.55 2.29 -3.57
C THR A 145 -6.01 3.71 -3.45
N LYS A 146 -4.79 3.89 -2.92
CA LYS A 146 -4.07 5.15 -2.92
C LYS A 146 -3.73 5.63 -4.34
N ALA A 147 -3.22 4.75 -5.19
CA ALA A 147 -2.87 5.07 -6.58
C ALA A 147 -4.09 5.59 -7.35
N MET A 148 -5.22 4.90 -7.25
CA MET A 148 -6.47 5.28 -7.92
C MET A 148 -6.89 6.73 -7.59
N GLN A 149 -6.71 7.20 -6.35
CA GLN A 149 -7.08 8.56 -5.94
C GLN A 149 -6.33 9.65 -6.73
N TYR A 150 -5.12 9.36 -7.23
CA TYR A 150 -4.37 10.33 -8.03
C TYR A 150 -4.98 10.56 -9.41
N PHE A 151 -5.74 9.62 -9.95
CA PHE A 151 -6.15 9.61 -11.36
C PHE A 151 -7.64 9.87 -11.59
N LEU A 152 -8.43 10.14 -10.55
CA LEU A 152 -9.90 10.28 -10.65
C LEU A 152 -10.37 11.37 -11.63
N ASP A 153 -9.55 12.39 -11.88
CA ASP A 153 -9.80 13.46 -12.86
C ASP A 153 -9.31 13.13 -14.28
N SER A 154 -8.55 12.05 -14.47
CA SER A 154 -8.02 11.66 -15.78
C SER A 154 -9.10 11.03 -16.67
N PRO A 155 -9.20 11.36 -17.98
CA PRO A 155 -10.05 10.64 -18.92
C PRO A 155 -9.65 9.16 -19.09
N SER A 156 -8.42 8.78 -18.77
CA SER A 156 -7.92 7.41 -18.87
C SER A 156 -8.55 6.45 -17.86
N ILE A 157 -9.11 6.97 -16.76
CA ILE A 157 -9.92 6.20 -15.83
C ILE A 157 -11.36 6.19 -16.33
N THR A 158 -11.70 5.23 -17.19
CA THR A 158 -13.04 5.07 -17.75
C THR A 158 -13.98 4.34 -16.78
N GLU A 159 -15.25 4.20 -17.13
CA GLU A 159 -16.19 3.39 -16.33
C GLU A 159 -15.75 1.93 -16.27
N GLU A 160 -15.25 1.39 -17.39
CA GLU A 160 -14.73 0.03 -17.47
C GLU A 160 -13.52 -0.20 -16.55
N VAL A 161 -12.60 0.78 -16.49
CA VAL A 161 -11.44 0.71 -15.57
C VAL A 161 -11.91 0.71 -14.11
N ILE A 162 -12.90 1.54 -13.77
CA ILE A 162 -13.49 1.56 -12.42
C ILE A 162 -14.19 0.23 -12.10
N ASP A 163 -14.92 -0.34 -13.04
CA ASP A 163 -15.59 -1.63 -12.84
C ASP A 163 -14.56 -2.76 -12.62
N VAL A 164 -13.49 -2.81 -13.42
CA VAL A 164 -12.39 -3.77 -13.23
C VAL A 164 -11.74 -3.59 -11.87
N PHE A 165 -11.43 -2.34 -11.49
CA PHE A 165 -10.86 -2.00 -10.20
C PHE A 165 -11.75 -2.49 -9.04
N LEU A 166 -13.04 -2.12 -9.04
CA LEU A 166 -13.96 -2.47 -7.96
C LEU A 166 -14.21 -3.97 -7.88
N CYS A 167 -14.29 -4.67 -9.02
CA CYS A 167 -14.39 -6.13 -9.04
C CYS A 167 -13.16 -6.79 -8.39
N SER A 168 -11.96 -6.31 -8.74
CA SER A 168 -10.72 -6.84 -8.19
C SER A 168 -10.57 -6.52 -6.70
N VAL A 169 -10.88 -5.30 -6.26
CA VAL A 169 -10.90 -4.94 -4.83
C VAL A 169 -11.89 -5.80 -4.04
N ALA A 170 -13.06 -6.11 -4.60
CA ALA A 170 -14.03 -6.99 -3.96
C ALA A 170 -13.53 -8.44 -3.84
N GLU A 171 -12.77 -8.93 -4.82
CA GLU A 171 -12.12 -10.24 -4.75
C GLU A 171 -11.03 -10.26 -3.67
N HIS A 172 -10.17 -9.25 -3.62
CA HIS A 172 -9.13 -9.11 -2.60
C HIS A 172 -9.74 -9.04 -1.19
N ALA A 173 -10.77 -8.21 -0.99
CA ALA A 173 -11.46 -8.11 0.31
C ALA A 173 -12.05 -9.45 0.76
N ARG A 174 -12.67 -10.21 -0.16
CA ARG A 174 -13.20 -11.55 0.15
C ARG A 174 -12.08 -12.52 0.53
N PHE A 175 -10.97 -12.48 -0.20
CA PHE A 175 -9.82 -13.33 0.08
C PHE A 175 -9.18 -13.01 1.43
N LEU A 176 -8.83 -11.74 1.68
CA LEU A 176 -8.23 -11.29 2.93
C LEU A 176 -9.14 -11.57 4.14
N HIS A 177 -10.45 -11.38 4.00
CA HIS A 177 -11.40 -11.76 5.06
C HIS A 177 -11.36 -13.28 5.37
N SER A 178 -11.10 -14.12 4.36
CA SER A 178 -11.03 -15.58 4.53
C SER A 178 -9.72 -16.06 5.18
N VAL A 179 -8.68 -15.24 5.20
CA VAL A 179 -7.40 -15.52 5.85
C VAL A 179 -7.48 -15.06 7.31
N TRP A 180 -7.46 -16.02 8.23
CA TRP A 180 -7.41 -15.76 9.67
C TRP A 180 -7.05 -17.04 10.44
N ASP A 181 -5.87 -17.06 11.05
CA ASP A 181 -5.42 -18.14 11.94
C ASP A 181 -4.39 -17.62 12.96
N SER A 182 -3.84 -18.53 13.77
CA SER A 182 -2.84 -18.18 14.79
C SER A 182 -1.52 -17.68 14.23
N TYR A 183 -1.13 -18.08 13.01
CA TYR A 183 0.09 -17.61 12.37
C TYR A 183 -0.06 -16.12 12.01
N HIS A 184 -1.15 -15.78 11.32
CA HIS A 184 -1.42 -14.39 10.93
C HIS A 184 -1.60 -13.50 12.15
N LEU A 185 -2.20 -14.02 13.23
CA LEU A 185 -2.35 -13.26 14.47
C LEU A 185 -1.02 -12.82 15.10
N MET A 186 0.04 -13.62 14.95
CA MET A 186 1.35 -13.34 15.55
C MET A 186 2.34 -12.70 14.58
N SER A 187 2.13 -12.82 13.27
CA SER A 187 3.04 -12.26 12.26
C SER A 187 2.63 -10.84 11.86
N ASN A 188 3.59 -10.01 11.47
CA ASN A 188 3.35 -8.75 10.78
C ASN A 188 2.39 -8.94 9.57
N TRP A 189 2.43 -10.11 8.92
CA TRP A 189 1.55 -10.46 7.80
C TRP A 189 0.08 -10.22 8.12
N GLY A 190 -0.39 -10.59 9.32
CA GLY A 190 -1.78 -10.37 9.72
C GLY A 190 -2.14 -8.88 9.75
N VAL A 191 -1.24 -8.03 10.22
CA VAL A 191 -1.45 -6.58 10.23
C VAL A 191 -1.56 -6.05 8.80
N LEU A 192 -0.64 -6.42 7.91
CA LEU A 192 -0.64 -5.99 6.50
C LEU A 192 -1.91 -6.44 5.77
N GLU A 193 -2.34 -7.67 6.02
CA GLU A 193 -3.56 -8.26 5.45
C GLU A 193 -4.83 -7.56 5.94
N ASN A 194 -4.94 -7.32 7.26
CA ASN A 194 -6.12 -6.70 7.84
C ASN A 194 -6.16 -5.19 7.60
N HIS A 195 -4.99 -4.53 7.49
CA HIS A 195 -4.89 -3.17 6.96
C HIS A 195 -5.40 -3.11 5.51
N GLY A 196 -4.96 -4.04 4.66
CA GLY A 196 -5.46 -4.17 3.29
C GLY A 196 -6.97 -4.41 3.23
N LEU A 197 -7.52 -5.30 4.07
CA LEU A 197 -8.97 -5.55 4.17
C LEU A 197 -9.74 -4.29 4.57
N PHE A 198 -9.22 -3.53 5.54
CA PHE A 198 -9.80 -2.27 5.98
C PHE A 198 -9.84 -1.24 4.85
N LEU A 199 -8.74 -1.05 4.11
CA LEU A 199 -8.73 -0.11 2.98
C LEU A 199 -9.61 -0.58 1.82
N ALA A 200 -9.63 -1.88 1.52
CA ALA A 200 -10.50 -2.44 0.50
C ALA A 200 -12.00 -2.21 0.82
N SER A 201 -12.41 -2.40 2.07
CA SER A 201 -13.81 -2.18 2.49
C SER A 201 -14.23 -0.71 2.40
N LEU A 202 -13.27 0.21 2.59
CA LEU A 202 -13.47 1.65 2.45
C LEU A 202 -13.49 2.10 0.99
N ALA A 203 -12.79 1.41 0.10
CA ALA A 203 -12.82 1.66 -1.34
C ALA A 203 -14.16 1.26 -1.96
N LEU A 204 -14.72 0.14 -1.52
CA LEU A 204 -15.94 -0.42 -2.10
C LEU A 204 -17.20 0.41 -1.78
N PRO A 205 -18.26 0.29 -2.60
CA PRO A 205 -19.57 0.85 -2.27
C PRO A 205 -20.05 0.42 -0.89
N LYS A 206 -20.67 1.34 -0.16
CA LYS A 206 -21.21 1.05 1.17
C LYS A 206 -22.31 -0.02 1.07
N SER A 207 -22.19 -1.08 1.85
CA SER A 207 -23.13 -2.19 1.94
C SER A 207 -22.96 -2.90 3.29
N GLU A 208 -23.87 -3.80 3.63
CA GLU A 208 -23.74 -4.63 4.84
C GLU A 208 -22.45 -5.46 4.83
N THR A 209 -22.04 -5.95 3.65
CA THR A 209 -20.79 -6.70 3.49
C THR A 209 -19.56 -5.83 3.73
N THR A 210 -19.51 -4.60 3.20
CA THR A 210 -18.36 -3.73 3.42
C THR A 210 -18.30 -3.19 4.84
N ASP A 211 -19.45 -2.98 5.49
CA ASP A 211 -19.52 -2.66 6.92
C ASP A 211 -19.03 -3.84 7.78
N MET A 212 -19.37 -5.08 7.41
CA MET A 212 -18.86 -6.30 8.07
C MET A 212 -17.33 -6.41 7.93
N TYR A 213 -16.79 -6.24 6.72
CA TYR A 213 -15.34 -6.27 6.49
C TYR A 213 -14.59 -5.19 7.27
N THR A 214 -15.13 -3.97 7.31
CA THR A 214 -14.55 -2.87 8.09
C THR A 214 -14.48 -3.22 9.58
N LYS A 215 -15.59 -3.73 10.15
CA LYS A 215 -15.65 -4.12 11.56
C LYS A 215 -14.70 -5.27 11.89
N GLU A 216 -14.64 -6.28 11.02
CA GLU A 216 -13.80 -7.44 11.23
C GLU A 216 -12.31 -7.10 11.13
N ALA A 217 -11.91 -6.29 10.15
CA ALA A 217 -10.54 -5.81 10.03
C ALA A 217 -10.11 -5.04 11.29
N LEU A 218 -10.93 -4.10 11.78
CA LEU A 218 -10.64 -3.33 12.99
C LEU A 218 -10.58 -4.20 14.25
N ARG A 219 -11.45 -5.22 14.35
CA ARG A 219 -11.43 -6.18 15.47
C ARG A 219 -10.14 -7.00 15.47
N ARG A 220 -9.69 -7.46 14.30
CA ARG A 220 -8.44 -8.24 14.14
C ARG A 220 -7.22 -7.38 14.44
N LEU A 221 -7.15 -6.18 13.88
CA LEU A 221 -6.10 -5.20 14.13
C LEU A 221 -5.96 -4.84 15.62
N ALA A 222 -7.08 -4.70 16.34
CA ALA A 222 -7.06 -4.48 17.79
C ALA A 222 -6.46 -5.67 18.56
N LEU A 223 -6.75 -6.90 18.14
CA LEU A 223 -6.19 -8.10 18.76
C LEU A 223 -4.70 -8.27 18.41
N GLU A 224 -4.33 -8.02 17.16
CA GLU A 224 -2.95 -8.09 16.66
C GLU A 224 -2.07 -7.07 17.38
N ILE A 225 -2.47 -5.80 17.47
CA ILE A 225 -1.65 -4.78 18.14
C ILE A 225 -1.47 -5.07 19.63
N GLN A 226 -2.48 -5.65 20.28
CA GLN A 226 -2.41 -6.03 21.68
C GLN A 226 -1.41 -7.17 21.93
N ILE A 227 -1.27 -8.10 20.98
CA ILE A 227 -0.37 -9.24 21.08
C ILE A 227 1.04 -8.89 20.60
N GLN A 228 1.13 -8.15 19.49
CA GLN A 228 2.38 -7.92 18.77
C GLN A 228 3.15 -6.69 19.26
N VAL A 229 2.55 -5.78 20.03
CA VAL A 229 3.22 -4.57 20.51
C VAL A 229 3.36 -4.58 22.03
N TYR A 230 4.60 -4.59 22.50
CA TYR A 230 4.94 -4.57 23.92
C TYR A 230 4.60 -3.24 24.59
N ASP A 231 4.69 -3.18 25.92
CA ASP A 231 4.33 -1.99 26.70
C ASP A 231 5.30 -0.82 26.51
N ASP A 232 6.50 -1.09 25.99
CA ASP A 232 7.45 -0.07 25.56
C ASP A 232 7.23 0.42 24.12
N GLY A 233 6.24 -0.15 23.42
CA GLY A 233 5.90 0.19 22.03
C GLY A 233 6.66 -0.60 20.97
N VAL A 234 7.59 -1.49 21.34
CA VAL A 234 8.34 -2.29 20.38
C VAL A 234 7.47 -3.42 19.83
N GLN A 235 7.57 -3.65 18.51
CA GLN A 235 6.89 -4.77 17.85
C GLN A 235 7.68 -6.07 18.11
N TRP A 236 6.97 -7.17 18.35
CA TRP A 236 7.53 -8.37 18.97
C TRP A 236 8.60 -9.09 18.13
N GLU A 237 8.59 -8.94 16.80
CA GLU A 237 9.56 -9.55 15.89
C GLU A 237 10.95 -8.92 16.00
N GLN A 238 11.06 -7.75 16.65
CA GLN A 238 12.33 -7.09 16.95
C GLN A 238 13.18 -6.80 15.69
N SER A 239 12.51 -6.66 14.54
CA SER A 239 13.02 -6.10 13.30
C SER A 239 12.58 -4.64 13.21
N SER A 240 13.51 -3.71 13.01
CA SER A 240 13.18 -2.28 12.94
C SER A 240 12.32 -1.95 11.72
N MET A 241 12.57 -2.64 10.61
CA MET A 241 11.83 -2.45 9.37
C MET A 241 10.40 -2.96 9.52
N TYR A 242 10.22 -4.17 10.08
CA TYR A 242 8.88 -4.71 10.33
C TYR A 242 8.12 -3.89 11.37
N HIS A 243 8.81 -3.37 12.39
CA HIS A 243 8.21 -2.42 13.33
C HIS A 243 7.67 -1.19 12.61
N ASN A 244 8.47 -0.59 11.72
CA ASN A 244 8.06 0.60 10.98
C ASN A 244 6.96 0.33 9.94
N GLU A 245 6.96 -0.85 9.32
CA GLU A 245 5.89 -1.28 8.41
C GLU A 245 4.55 -1.45 9.16
N VAL A 246 4.57 -2.16 10.29
CA VAL A 246 3.39 -2.32 11.17
C VAL A 246 2.94 -0.95 11.71
N ALA A 247 3.87 -0.06 12.08
CA ALA A 247 3.53 1.28 12.55
C ALA A 247 2.88 2.12 11.45
N HIS A 248 3.35 2.02 10.20
CA HIS A 248 2.76 2.71 9.05
C HIS A 248 1.31 2.32 8.82
N ASP A 249 1.01 1.01 8.85
CA ASP A 249 -0.32 0.46 8.68
C ASP A 249 -1.28 0.93 9.77
N PHE A 250 -0.85 0.87 11.04
CA PHE A 250 -1.66 1.38 12.13
C PHE A 250 -1.86 2.89 12.07
N LEU A 251 -0.85 3.67 11.64
CA LEU A 251 -1.00 5.10 11.43
C LEU A 251 -2.02 5.41 10.33
N ASP A 252 -2.08 4.60 9.26
CA ASP A 252 -3.12 4.73 8.23
C ASP A 252 -4.51 4.41 8.77
N VAL A 253 -4.65 3.35 9.57
CA VAL A 253 -5.91 2.98 10.22
C VAL A 253 -6.39 4.11 11.13
N VAL A 254 -5.51 4.65 11.99
CA VAL A 254 -5.84 5.77 12.89
C VAL A 254 -6.23 7.02 12.10
N LEU A 255 -5.49 7.36 11.04
CA LEU A 255 -5.77 8.51 10.17
C LEU A 255 -7.15 8.39 9.52
N MET A 256 -7.44 7.24 8.90
CA MET A 256 -8.71 7.00 8.21
C MET A 256 -9.88 6.93 9.19
N ALA A 257 -9.70 6.28 10.35
CA ALA A 257 -10.71 6.25 11.38
C ALA A 257 -11.07 7.65 11.88
N LYS A 258 -10.07 8.52 12.09
CA LYS A 258 -10.28 9.92 12.47
C LYS A 258 -11.00 10.71 11.39
N ARG A 259 -10.58 10.59 10.12
CA ARG A 259 -11.20 11.28 8.97
C ARG A 259 -12.67 10.91 8.79
N LEU A 260 -13.02 9.65 9.04
CA LEU A 260 -14.34 9.09 8.79
C LEU A 260 -15.20 8.96 10.04
N SER A 261 -14.70 9.41 11.20
CA SER A 261 -15.35 9.24 12.50
C SER A 261 -15.74 7.78 12.77
N LEU A 262 -14.88 6.83 12.40
CA LEU A 262 -15.10 5.41 12.66
C LEU A 262 -14.75 5.08 14.11
N PRO A 263 -15.56 4.26 14.80
CA PRO A 263 -15.18 3.74 16.09
C PRO A 263 -14.04 2.74 15.93
N ILE A 264 -12.92 3.00 16.61
CA ILE A 264 -11.81 2.04 16.75
C ILE A 264 -11.51 1.86 18.24
N ASP A 265 -11.03 0.67 18.59
CA ASP A 265 -10.59 0.35 19.94
C ASP A 265 -9.45 1.30 20.37
N GLU A 266 -9.46 1.70 21.65
CA GLU A 266 -8.44 2.61 22.18
C GLU A 266 -7.05 1.97 22.15
N VAL A 267 -6.96 0.64 22.27
CA VAL A 267 -5.69 -0.08 22.22
C VAL A 267 -4.93 0.20 20.92
N ILE A 268 -5.66 0.37 19.80
CA ILE A 268 -5.05 0.74 18.52
C ILE A 268 -4.39 2.11 18.65
N ARG A 269 -5.10 3.12 19.14
CA ARG A 269 -4.55 4.48 19.29
C ARG A 269 -3.35 4.52 20.23
N GLU A 270 -3.49 3.92 21.40
CA GLU A 270 -2.46 3.92 22.45
C GLU A 270 -1.18 3.22 22.00
N LYS A 271 -1.29 1.99 21.49
CA LYS A 271 -0.11 1.22 21.07
C LYS A 271 0.51 1.79 19.80
N THR A 272 -0.26 2.34 18.85
CA THR A 272 0.30 3.05 17.68
C THR A 272 1.13 4.26 18.12
N HIS A 273 0.63 5.02 19.11
CA HIS A 273 1.40 6.13 19.67
C HIS A 273 2.70 5.64 20.32
N LEU A 274 2.65 4.54 21.10
CA LEU A 274 3.85 3.93 21.68
C LEU A 274 4.84 3.45 20.62
N MET A 275 4.38 2.85 19.52
CA MET A 275 5.25 2.49 18.39
C MET A 275 5.97 3.72 17.82
N CYS A 276 5.26 4.83 17.60
CA CYS A 276 5.88 6.07 17.13
C CYS A 276 6.94 6.59 18.12
N ARG A 277 6.69 6.46 19.44
CA ARG A 277 7.64 6.83 20.50
C ARG A 277 8.87 5.92 20.48
N ALA A 278 8.70 4.61 20.26
CA ALA A 278 9.79 3.66 20.12
C ALA A 278 10.63 3.97 18.87
N GLY A 279 10.01 4.17 17.71
CA GLY A 279 10.68 4.58 16.47
C GLY A 279 11.47 5.88 16.64
N MET A 280 10.91 6.88 17.32
CA MET A 280 11.62 8.12 17.65
C MET A 280 12.84 7.87 18.57
N ALA A 281 12.71 7.00 19.56
CA ALA A 281 13.82 6.64 20.46
C ALA A 281 14.93 5.85 19.74
N TRP A 282 14.56 5.04 18.75
CA TRP A 282 15.49 4.29 17.90
C TRP A 282 16.15 5.13 16.80
N GLN A 283 15.64 6.32 16.52
CA GLN A 283 16.14 7.14 15.42
C GLN A 283 17.60 7.54 15.63
N LYS A 284 18.44 7.12 14.68
CA LYS A 284 19.84 7.54 14.63
C LYS A 284 19.92 9.02 14.22
N PRO A 285 21.07 9.70 14.49
CA PRO A 285 21.23 11.12 14.15
C PRO A 285 21.02 11.47 12.67
N ASP A 286 21.16 10.51 11.75
CA ASP A 286 20.94 10.69 10.31
C ASP A 286 19.48 10.49 9.87
N GLY A 287 18.56 10.29 10.83
CA GLY A 287 17.13 10.07 10.60
C GLY A 287 16.75 8.62 10.31
N THR A 288 17.72 7.71 10.16
CA THR A 288 17.48 6.31 9.83
C THR A 288 17.27 5.43 11.07
N GLU A 289 16.59 4.32 10.88
CA GLU A 289 16.39 3.27 11.88
C GLU A 289 17.69 2.45 12.14
N PRO A 290 17.82 1.78 13.30
CA PRO A 290 18.92 0.84 13.54
C PRO A 290 18.67 -0.45 12.74
N CYS A 291 19.67 -0.99 12.03
CA CYS A 291 19.50 -2.20 11.22
C CYS A 291 19.57 -3.46 12.11
N MET A 292 18.53 -3.69 12.92
CA MET A 292 18.43 -4.81 13.86
C MET A 292 17.47 -5.86 13.33
N GLY A 293 17.80 -7.15 13.53
CA GLY A 293 17.01 -8.25 12.96
C GLY A 293 17.15 -8.29 11.44
N ASP A 294 16.05 -8.63 10.76
CA ASP A 294 15.96 -8.61 9.30
C ASP A 294 15.51 -7.22 8.83
N SER A 295 16.45 -6.27 8.80
CA SER A 295 16.15 -4.87 8.50
C SER A 295 17.29 -4.19 7.74
N ASP A 296 16.92 -3.46 6.69
CA ASP A 296 17.82 -2.57 5.98
C ASP A 296 17.93 -1.18 6.63
N ARG A 297 18.84 -0.36 6.09
CA ARG A 297 18.92 1.05 6.44
C ARG A 297 17.80 1.85 5.77
N ILE A 298 16.77 2.20 6.55
CA ILE A 298 15.63 2.99 6.11
C ILE A 298 15.56 4.33 6.85
N ASP A 299 15.29 5.41 6.12
CA ASP A 299 14.90 6.69 6.71
C ASP A 299 13.48 6.56 7.25
N GLN A 300 13.26 6.86 8.53
CA GLN A 300 11.96 6.68 9.20
C GLN A 300 11.31 8.02 9.59
N ARG A 301 11.84 9.14 9.10
CA ARG A 301 11.36 10.48 9.50
C ARG A 301 9.90 10.73 9.11
N ASP A 302 9.40 10.15 8.03
CA ASP A 302 7.99 10.28 7.65
C ASP A 302 7.05 9.57 8.61
N ILE A 303 7.40 8.38 9.12
CA ILE A 303 6.63 7.65 10.13
C ILE A 303 6.58 8.47 11.42
N VAL A 304 7.72 8.95 11.89
CA VAL A 304 7.81 9.80 13.09
C VAL A 304 7.01 11.10 12.89
N SER A 305 7.10 11.74 11.71
CA SER A 305 6.37 12.98 11.43
C SER A 305 4.85 12.75 11.32
N LYS A 306 4.42 11.60 10.79
CA LYS A 306 3.01 11.22 10.68
C LYS A 306 2.39 10.92 12.06
N GLY A 307 3.20 10.44 13.00
CA GLY A 307 2.80 10.14 14.38
C GLY A 307 2.80 11.35 15.34
N ALA A 308 3.29 12.52 14.92
CA ALA A 308 3.36 13.75 15.72
C ALA A 308 2.05 14.57 15.65
#